data_AF-A0A959SAC6-F1
#
_entry.id   AF-A0A959SAC6-F1
#
_cell.length_a   1.000
_cell.length_b   1.000
_cell.length_c   1.000
_cell.angle_alpha   90.00
_cell.angle_beta   90.00
_cell.angle_gamma   90.00
#
_symmetry.space_group_name_H-M   'P 1'
#
loop_
_entity.id
_entity.type
_entity.pdbx_description
1 polymer ?
#
loop_
_entity_poly.entity_id
_entity_poly.type
_entity_poly.pdbx_seq_one_letter_code
_entity_poly.pdbx_strand_id
1 'polypeptide(L)'
;DNWMWPRHTGDFSMFRVYTGPDGEPADYNEANVPYKPKWHFPISLQGVKEGDFTMVMGYPGSTDRFLSSQGVKLALDVEQPSRVKVRRAKLDVYDEFMDQDNAVRLKYASKHAQVSNYWKYFIGQQRGLKRLHVYDKKKAQEEELMKWVNADADRKAKYGDIMTLLDKGYADRTKVEKAMVYMQEGAFGSEMIILGFRMLGLKMQLESDPKDAAKVSAAVARVQAAADEFWKDYDPATDQKVTATMFRLIHDDVQADLQPGVIKTVQSKYKGDFDAWAKAVFNTSVLTDRKRLDAFLASPKLKTLEKDLGFQASESCLNHYRAVLAPAAEAGQADLDKGYRLMVAAMREKDPNKMWYPNANSTMRLTYGTVGSYVPMDGAFYTYQTTSAGILEKEDPTNDEFIVPAREKMLLVKKDFGRYANEKGELVTCFISNNDITGGNSGSVVFNGNGEMIGIAFDGNWEAMSGDIAFEPELQRTISVDIRFVLWTIDKFANAGHLVKEMTLVEGDGKDTGASIRSNLGTELNEPQLKSLDKRANEAGEMKKDQPKTLRATSTRKP
;
A
#
# COMPACT_ATOMS: atom_id res chain seq x y z
N ASP A 1 -7.89 -0.98 14.69
CA ASP A 1 -6.93 0.16 14.66
C ASP A 1 -6.36 0.57 13.29
N ASN A 2 -6.47 -0.22 12.20
CA ASN A 2 -5.85 0.10 10.90
C ASN A 2 -6.16 1.52 10.36
N TRP A 3 -5.16 2.19 9.77
CA TRP A 3 -5.16 3.60 9.30
C TRP A 3 -5.42 4.67 10.38
N MET A 4 -5.45 4.33 11.66
CA MET A 4 -5.73 5.27 12.74
C MET A 4 -4.48 5.64 13.54
N TRP A 5 -4.41 6.90 13.95
CA TRP A 5 -3.61 7.39 15.07
C TRP A 5 -4.57 7.93 16.14
N PRO A 6 -4.36 7.71 17.46
CA PRO A 6 -3.25 7.01 18.13
C PRO A 6 -3.16 5.50 17.83
N ARG A 7 -1.93 4.96 17.73
CA ARG A 7 -1.63 3.55 17.41
C ARG A 7 -0.71 2.91 18.45
N HIS A 8 -0.91 1.62 18.74
CA HIS A 8 -0.13 0.87 19.76
C HIS A 8 0.36 -0.50 19.25
N THR A 9 0.58 -0.63 17.94
CA THR A 9 0.90 -1.91 17.31
C THR A 9 2.41 -2.11 17.21
N GLY A 10 2.91 -3.25 17.68
CA GLY A 10 4.27 -3.72 17.41
C GLY A 10 4.38 -4.38 16.04
N ASP A 11 4.20 -3.60 14.96
CA ASP A 11 4.16 -4.13 13.60
C ASP A 11 5.57 -4.38 13.04
N PHE A 12 6.10 -5.59 13.28
CA PHE A 12 7.36 -6.03 12.72
C PHE A 12 7.44 -7.55 12.59
N SER A 13 8.33 -8.01 11.71
CA SER A 13 8.81 -9.38 11.64
C SER A 13 10.29 -9.38 11.30
N MET A 14 10.99 -10.49 11.56
CA MET A 14 12.42 -10.60 11.31
C MET A 14 12.72 -11.72 10.32
N PHE A 15 13.61 -11.43 9.39
CA PHE A 15 14.13 -12.37 8.40
C PHE A 15 15.65 -12.27 8.35
N ARG A 16 16.28 -13.30 7.76
CA ARG A 16 17.72 -13.32 7.49
C ARG A 16 17.93 -13.69 6.04
N VAL A 17 18.66 -12.85 5.32
CA VAL A 17 19.08 -13.14 3.94
C VAL A 17 20.24 -14.14 3.98
N TYR A 18 20.18 -15.13 3.10
CA TYR A 18 21.22 -16.14 2.90
C TYR A 18 21.78 -16.03 1.49
N THR A 19 23.03 -16.43 1.32
CA THR A 19 23.74 -16.51 0.04
C THR A 19 24.37 -17.88 -0.12
N GLY A 20 24.84 -18.20 -1.33
CA GLY A 20 25.73 -19.31 -1.56
C GLY A 20 27.02 -19.18 -0.71
N PRO A 21 27.80 -20.26 -0.55
CA PRO A 21 29.08 -20.21 0.16
C PRO A 21 30.10 -19.22 -0.42
N ASP A 22 29.92 -18.84 -1.70
CA ASP A 22 30.69 -17.82 -2.42
C ASP A 22 30.26 -16.38 -2.09
N GLY A 23 29.14 -16.20 -1.38
CA GLY A 23 28.58 -14.90 -1.04
C GLY A 23 27.58 -14.34 -2.06
N GLU A 24 27.28 -15.08 -3.13
CA GLU A 24 26.38 -14.64 -4.20
C GLU A 24 24.91 -15.06 -3.95
N PRO A 25 23.91 -14.38 -4.56
CA PRO A 25 22.52 -14.80 -4.49
C PRO A 25 22.34 -16.25 -4.97
N ALA A 26 21.65 -17.05 -4.16
CA ALA A 26 21.43 -18.47 -4.46
C ALA A 26 19.99 -18.86 -4.10
N ASP A 27 19.48 -19.87 -4.81
CA ASP A 27 18.27 -20.60 -4.39
C ASP A 27 18.51 -21.28 -3.03
N TYR A 28 17.43 -21.74 -2.40
CA TYR A 28 17.52 -22.47 -1.13
C TYR A 28 18.47 -23.68 -1.23
N ASN A 29 19.44 -23.72 -0.32
CA ASN A 29 20.33 -24.85 -0.11
C ASN A 29 20.75 -24.90 1.37
N GLU A 30 20.85 -26.09 1.96
CA GLU A 30 21.28 -26.26 3.36
C GLU A 30 22.71 -25.76 3.63
N ALA A 31 23.56 -25.70 2.60
CA ALA A 31 24.91 -25.17 2.68
C ALA A 31 24.99 -23.64 2.59
N ASN A 32 23.86 -22.94 2.36
CA ASN A 32 23.85 -21.48 2.29
C ASN A 32 24.29 -20.86 3.63
N VAL A 33 24.94 -19.71 3.53
CA VAL A 33 25.47 -18.99 4.70
C VAL A 33 24.76 -17.63 4.87
N PRO A 34 24.68 -17.09 6.10
CA PRO A 34 24.13 -15.75 6.31
C PRO A 34 24.86 -14.70 5.47
N TYR A 35 24.08 -13.89 4.74
CA TYR A 35 24.60 -12.79 3.95
C TYR A 35 25.36 -11.79 4.84
N LYS A 36 26.57 -11.40 4.43
CA LYS A 36 27.35 -10.34 5.06
C LYS A 36 27.15 -9.05 4.28
N PRO A 37 26.29 -8.13 4.74
CA PRO A 37 26.04 -6.90 4.01
C PRO A 37 27.26 -5.99 4.05
N LYS A 38 27.40 -5.15 3.01
CA LYS A 38 28.41 -4.08 3.00
C LYS A 38 28.19 -3.06 4.12
N TRP A 39 26.94 -2.90 4.54
CA TRP A 39 26.53 -1.99 5.62
C TRP A 39 25.27 -2.52 6.30
N HIS A 40 25.17 -2.32 7.61
CA HIS A 40 23.95 -2.49 8.40
C HIS A 40 23.72 -1.26 9.26
N PHE A 41 22.46 -0.97 9.59
CA PHE A 41 22.12 0.26 10.30
C PHE A 41 22.40 0.12 11.80
N PRO A 42 23.12 1.07 12.43
CA PRO A 42 23.14 1.16 13.89
C PRO A 42 21.76 1.56 14.39
N ILE A 43 21.38 1.07 15.57
CA ILE A 43 20.06 1.27 16.17
C ILE A 43 20.19 2.19 17.39
N SER A 44 19.44 3.29 17.41
CA SER A 44 19.49 4.26 18.49
C SER A 44 18.50 3.92 19.61
N LEU A 45 18.96 3.95 20.86
CA LEU A 45 18.12 3.80 22.05
C LEU A 45 17.67 5.14 22.66
N GLN A 46 18.03 6.27 22.05
CA GLN A 46 17.73 7.61 22.57
C GLN A 46 16.24 7.98 22.47
N GLY A 47 15.48 7.26 21.65
CA GLY A 47 14.08 7.58 21.36
C GLY A 47 13.94 8.81 20.48
N VAL A 48 12.75 9.41 20.50
CA VAL A 48 12.39 10.57 19.68
C VAL A 48 11.72 11.67 20.49
N LYS A 49 11.90 12.92 20.06
CA LYS A 49 11.32 14.14 20.63
C LYS A 49 10.64 14.96 19.53
N GLU A 50 9.68 15.79 19.92
CA GLU A 50 8.99 16.71 19.00
C GLU A 50 10.03 17.60 18.28
N GLY A 51 9.95 17.67 16.95
CA GLY A 51 10.88 18.43 16.11
C GLY A 51 12.12 17.67 15.65
N ASP A 52 12.37 16.46 16.15
CA ASP A 52 13.52 15.64 15.71
C ASP A 52 13.44 15.37 14.20
N PHE A 53 14.57 15.50 13.52
CA PHE A 53 14.70 15.14 12.11
C PHE A 53 14.45 13.64 11.90
N THR A 54 13.73 13.32 10.83
CA THR A 54 13.45 11.95 10.41
C THR A 54 13.64 11.80 8.91
N MET A 55 14.23 10.69 8.49
CA MET A 55 14.31 10.28 7.09
C MET A 55 13.78 8.86 6.94
N VAL A 56 12.95 8.62 5.92
CA VAL A 56 12.44 7.29 5.58
C VAL A 56 12.94 6.92 4.19
N MET A 57 13.50 5.72 4.06
CA MET A 57 13.91 5.14 2.79
C MET A 57 13.16 3.84 2.53
N GLY A 58 12.56 3.71 1.34
CA GLY A 58 11.75 2.55 0.99
C GLY A 58 11.34 2.52 -0.48
N TYR A 59 10.38 1.67 -0.80
CA TYR A 59 9.90 1.41 -2.16
C TYR A 59 8.42 1.78 -2.29
N PRO A 60 8.06 3.08 -2.25
CA PRO A 60 6.67 3.50 -2.40
C PRO A 60 6.11 2.98 -3.73
N GLY A 61 4.94 2.35 -3.65
CA GLY A 61 4.31 1.60 -4.73
C GLY A 61 3.83 2.49 -5.86
N SER A 62 2.82 3.31 -5.60
CA SER A 62 2.21 4.21 -6.59
C SER A 62 1.58 5.43 -5.93
N THR A 63 1.68 6.58 -6.59
CA THR A 63 0.96 7.82 -6.22
C THR A 63 0.49 8.51 -7.49
N ASP A 64 -0.53 9.35 -7.40
CA ASP A 64 -1.05 10.16 -8.50
C ASP A 64 -1.01 11.66 -8.17
N ARG A 65 0.18 12.17 -7.82
CA ARG A 65 0.40 13.59 -7.43
C ARG A 65 0.00 14.59 -8.50
N PHE A 66 0.11 14.16 -9.75
CA PHE A 66 -0.21 14.97 -10.93
C PHE A 66 -1.63 14.72 -11.45
N LEU A 67 -2.47 13.96 -10.74
CA LEU A 67 -3.85 13.71 -11.16
C LEU A 67 -4.61 15.02 -11.39
N SER A 68 -5.32 15.11 -12.52
CA SER A 68 -6.12 16.27 -12.88
C SER A 68 -7.40 16.34 -12.06
N SER A 69 -8.08 17.49 -12.09
CA SER A 69 -9.41 17.69 -11.50
C SER A 69 -10.41 16.67 -12.04
N GLN A 70 -10.34 16.31 -13.32
CA GLN A 70 -11.18 15.27 -13.90
C GLN A 70 -10.85 13.88 -13.37
N GLY A 71 -9.58 13.57 -13.13
CA GLY A 71 -9.17 12.34 -12.47
C GLY A 71 -9.69 12.25 -11.04
N VAL A 72 -9.58 13.35 -10.28
CA VAL A 72 -10.15 13.45 -8.93
C VAL A 72 -11.67 13.29 -8.97
N LYS A 73 -12.34 13.86 -9.96
CA LYS A 73 -13.79 13.75 -10.15
C LYS A 73 -14.21 12.30 -10.45
N LEU A 74 -13.54 11.63 -11.38
CA LEU A 74 -13.81 10.21 -11.68
C LEU A 74 -13.64 9.34 -10.44
N ALA A 75 -12.56 9.58 -9.68
CA ALA A 75 -12.27 8.89 -8.44
C ALA A 75 -13.39 9.07 -7.40
N LEU A 76 -13.83 10.31 -7.17
CA LEU A 76 -14.85 10.65 -6.17
C LEU A 76 -16.28 10.25 -6.55
N ASP A 77 -16.62 10.33 -7.84
CA ASP A 77 -18.01 10.18 -8.29
C ASP A 77 -18.34 8.76 -8.76
N VAL A 78 -17.34 8.01 -9.22
CA VAL A 78 -17.57 6.71 -9.87
C VAL A 78 -16.71 5.61 -9.26
N GLU A 79 -15.39 5.74 -9.33
CA GLU A 79 -14.46 4.63 -9.06
C GLU A 79 -14.46 4.20 -7.59
N GLN A 80 -14.18 5.13 -6.67
CA GLN A 80 -14.04 4.80 -5.26
C GLN A 80 -15.38 4.43 -4.60
N PRO A 81 -16.51 5.13 -4.87
CA PRO A 81 -17.81 4.69 -4.37
C PRO A 81 -18.19 3.30 -4.85
N SER A 82 -17.88 2.95 -6.10
CA SER A 82 -18.10 1.62 -6.66
C SER A 82 -17.30 0.55 -5.91
N ARG A 83 -16.00 0.79 -5.68
CA ARG A 83 -15.16 -0.14 -4.91
C ARG A 83 -15.64 -0.30 -3.47
N VAL A 84 -15.99 0.80 -2.81
CA VAL A 84 -16.48 0.77 -1.41
C VAL A 84 -17.74 -0.07 -1.30
N LYS A 85 -18.70 0.09 -2.23
CA LYS A 85 -19.95 -0.68 -2.24
C LYS A 85 -19.69 -2.17 -2.45
N VAL A 86 -18.93 -2.54 -3.49
CA VAL A 86 -18.64 -3.95 -3.83
C VAL A 86 -17.88 -4.64 -2.70
N ARG A 87 -16.87 -3.98 -2.13
CA ARG A 87 -16.08 -4.56 -1.04
C ARG A 87 -16.86 -4.68 0.26
N ARG A 88 -17.71 -3.72 0.62
CA ARG A 88 -18.56 -3.87 1.81
C ARG A 88 -19.47 -5.09 1.67
N ALA A 89 -20.14 -5.23 0.54
CA ALA A 89 -21.00 -6.38 0.30
C ALA A 89 -20.27 -7.73 0.36
N LYS A 90 -18.99 -7.78 -0.05
CA LYS A 90 -18.15 -8.97 0.12
C LYS A 90 -17.75 -9.21 1.57
N LEU A 91 -17.34 -8.15 2.28
CA LEU A 91 -16.99 -8.21 3.70
C LEU A 91 -18.19 -8.67 4.54
N ASP A 92 -19.40 -8.19 4.26
CA ASP A 92 -20.63 -8.64 4.93
C ASP A 92 -20.77 -10.18 4.85
N VAL A 93 -20.47 -10.78 3.69
CA VAL A 93 -20.51 -12.23 3.52
C VAL A 93 -19.37 -12.93 4.26
N TYR A 94 -18.16 -12.36 4.24
CA TYR A 94 -17.04 -12.92 5.01
C TYR A 94 -17.33 -12.89 6.51
N ASP A 95 -17.79 -11.75 7.04
CA ASP A 95 -18.17 -11.57 8.44
C ASP A 95 -19.20 -12.62 8.85
N GLU A 96 -20.28 -12.78 8.08
CA GLU A 96 -21.34 -13.77 8.33
C GLU A 96 -20.79 -15.20 8.51
N PHE A 97 -19.88 -15.64 7.64
CA PHE A 97 -19.36 -17.01 7.66
C PHE A 97 -18.21 -17.19 8.66
N MET A 98 -17.35 -16.18 8.81
CA MET A 98 -16.25 -16.19 9.77
C MET A 98 -16.76 -16.19 11.22
N ASP A 99 -17.91 -15.56 11.49
CA ASP A 99 -18.54 -15.55 12.81
C ASP A 99 -19.16 -16.90 13.19
N GLN A 100 -19.55 -17.70 12.20
CA GLN A 100 -20.18 -19.00 12.40
C GLN A 100 -19.18 -20.16 12.58
N ASP A 101 -17.98 -20.06 11.99
CA ASP A 101 -17.00 -21.15 11.99
C ASP A 101 -15.54 -20.65 12.07
N ASN A 102 -14.84 -21.06 13.14
CA ASN A 102 -13.42 -20.76 13.35
C ASN A 102 -12.50 -21.29 12.23
N ALA A 103 -12.85 -22.41 11.60
CA ALA A 103 -12.07 -22.94 10.47
C ALA A 103 -12.17 -22.01 9.25
N VAL A 104 -13.36 -21.45 9.00
CA VAL A 104 -13.56 -20.43 7.96
C VAL A 104 -12.84 -19.15 8.34
N ARG A 105 -12.93 -18.71 9.59
CA ARG A 105 -12.17 -17.56 10.10
C ARG A 105 -10.68 -17.70 9.83
N LEU A 106 -10.08 -18.86 10.11
CA LEU A 106 -8.67 -19.11 9.86
C LEU A 106 -8.31 -19.01 8.36
N LYS A 107 -9.12 -19.63 7.50
CA LYS A 107 -8.94 -19.61 6.04
C LYS A 107 -9.10 -18.21 5.43
N TYR A 108 -10.06 -17.42 5.93
CA TYR A 108 -10.46 -16.14 5.33
C TYR A 108 -9.85 -14.92 6.02
N ALA A 109 -9.22 -15.04 7.18
CA ALA A 109 -8.66 -13.90 7.92
C ALA A 109 -7.75 -13.01 7.06
N SER A 110 -6.81 -13.61 6.32
CA SER A 110 -5.90 -12.85 5.43
C SER A 110 -6.65 -12.18 4.26
N LYS A 111 -7.62 -12.88 3.66
CA LYS A 111 -8.44 -12.35 2.55
C LYS A 111 -9.32 -11.20 3.03
N HIS A 112 -9.97 -11.37 4.18
CA HIS A 112 -10.77 -10.35 4.85
C HIS A 112 -9.91 -9.12 5.18
N ALA A 113 -8.74 -9.31 5.80
CA ALA A 113 -7.82 -8.22 6.12
C ALA A 113 -7.40 -7.43 4.88
N GLN A 114 -7.06 -8.12 3.77
CA GLN A 114 -6.70 -7.47 2.51
C GLN A 114 -7.85 -6.63 1.93
N VAL A 115 -9.07 -7.18 1.89
CA VAL A 115 -10.25 -6.47 1.38
C VAL A 115 -10.62 -5.31 2.30
N SER A 116 -10.66 -5.52 3.62
CA SER A 116 -10.98 -4.49 4.62
C SER A 116 -9.95 -3.37 4.63
N ASN A 117 -8.67 -3.67 4.42
CA ASN A 117 -7.60 -2.67 4.42
C ASN A 117 -7.87 -1.59 3.38
N TYR A 118 -8.03 -2.00 2.12
CA TYR A 118 -8.25 -1.04 1.05
C TYR A 118 -9.70 -0.53 0.99
N TRP A 119 -10.68 -1.26 1.55
CA TRP A 119 -12.03 -0.71 1.77
C TRP A 119 -12.01 0.52 2.68
N LYS A 120 -11.32 0.43 3.83
CA LYS A 120 -11.13 1.56 4.74
C LYS A 120 -10.33 2.69 4.09
N TYR A 121 -9.26 2.36 3.37
CA TYR A 121 -8.45 3.34 2.62
C TYR A 121 -9.31 4.19 1.67
N PHE A 122 -10.15 3.59 0.82
CA PHE A 122 -10.95 4.36 -0.14
C PHE A 122 -11.99 5.25 0.55
N ILE A 123 -12.55 4.83 1.69
CA ILE A 123 -13.42 5.69 2.50
C ILE A 123 -12.64 6.90 3.03
N GLY A 124 -11.44 6.67 3.57
CA GLY A 124 -10.57 7.73 4.08
C GLY A 124 -10.13 8.69 2.98
N GLN A 125 -9.74 8.17 1.82
CA GLN A 125 -9.31 8.97 0.68
C GLN A 125 -10.44 9.86 0.17
N GLN A 126 -11.65 9.34 -0.03
CA GLN A 126 -12.82 10.15 -0.42
C GLN A 126 -13.07 11.28 0.58
N ARG A 127 -13.06 10.96 1.88
CA ARG A 127 -13.26 11.96 2.94
C ARG A 127 -12.17 13.03 2.90
N GLY A 128 -10.91 12.63 2.76
CA GLY A 128 -9.77 13.53 2.66
C GLY A 128 -9.87 14.46 1.45
N LEU A 129 -10.07 13.90 0.26
CA LEU A 129 -10.20 14.66 -0.99
C LEU A 129 -11.33 15.70 -0.93
N LYS A 130 -12.48 15.34 -0.35
CA LYS A 130 -13.62 16.25 -0.16
C LYS A 130 -13.31 17.33 0.87
N ARG A 131 -12.82 16.96 2.06
CA ARG A 131 -12.50 17.90 3.15
C ARG A 131 -11.44 18.93 2.73
N LEU A 132 -10.49 18.51 1.91
CA LEU A 132 -9.37 19.35 1.45
C LEU A 132 -9.67 20.11 0.16
N HIS A 133 -10.88 20.01 -0.39
CA HIS A 133 -11.28 20.64 -1.65
C HIS A 133 -10.30 20.35 -2.80
N VAL A 134 -9.79 19.10 -2.89
CA VAL A 134 -8.71 18.75 -3.82
C VAL A 134 -9.12 18.96 -5.27
N TYR A 135 -10.37 18.64 -5.62
CA TYR A 135 -10.91 18.92 -6.95
C TYR A 135 -10.77 20.39 -7.34
N ASP A 136 -11.22 21.30 -6.46
CA ASP A 136 -11.18 22.74 -6.70
C ASP A 136 -9.74 23.26 -6.79
N LYS A 137 -8.86 22.77 -5.90
CA LYS A 137 -7.41 23.10 -5.92
C LYS A 137 -6.76 22.67 -7.25
N LYS A 138 -7.02 21.45 -7.73
CA LYS A 138 -6.48 20.95 -9.00
C LYS A 138 -7.02 21.75 -10.18
N LYS A 139 -8.33 22.03 -10.18
CA LYS A 139 -8.96 22.84 -11.23
C LYS A 139 -8.36 24.25 -11.30
N ALA A 140 -8.15 24.90 -10.16
CA ALA A 140 -7.49 26.20 -10.11
C ALA A 140 -6.04 26.16 -10.64
N GLN A 141 -5.28 25.10 -10.31
CA GLN A 141 -3.93 24.88 -10.83
C GLN A 141 -3.93 24.70 -12.36
N GLU A 142 -4.87 23.94 -12.89
CA GLU A 142 -5.05 23.74 -14.34
C GLU A 142 -5.42 25.04 -15.05
N GLU A 143 -6.35 25.82 -14.49
CA GLU A 143 -6.74 27.12 -15.04
C GLU A 143 -5.57 28.11 -15.04
N GLU A 144 -4.76 28.15 -13.97
CA GLU A 144 -3.54 28.97 -13.92
C GLU A 144 -2.50 28.50 -14.94
N LEU A 145 -2.28 27.19 -15.04
CA LEU A 145 -1.37 26.61 -16.02
C LEU A 145 -1.80 26.97 -17.44
N MET A 146 -3.09 26.83 -17.77
CA MET A 146 -3.58 27.15 -19.10
C MET A 146 -3.58 28.65 -19.39
N LYS A 147 -3.74 29.53 -18.39
CA LYS A 147 -3.50 30.97 -18.57
C LYS A 147 -2.04 31.24 -18.95
N TRP A 148 -1.09 30.60 -18.26
CA TRP A 148 0.34 30.69 -18.59
C TRP A 148 0.64 30.14 -19.98
N VAL A 149 0.09 28.98 -20.35
CA VAL A 149 0.25 28.38 -21.69
C VAL A 149 -0.27 29.31 -22.79
N ASN A 150 -1.46 29.87 -22.62
CA ASN A 150 -2.12 30.67 -23.66
C ASN A 150 -1.56 32.09 -23.81
N ALA A 151 -0.73 32.56 -22.87
CA ALA A 151 -0.14 33.88 -22.90
C ALA A 151 1.04 34.01 -23.90
N ASP A 152 1.45 32.94 -24.56
CA ASP A 152 2.55 32.91 -25.52
C ASP A 152 2.28 31.89 -26.63
N ALA A 153 2.66 32.23 -27.86
CA ALA A 153 2.34 31.41 -29.03
C ALA A 153 3.11 30.07 -29.05
N ASP A 154 4.37 30.06 -28.64
CA ASP A 154 5.20 28.85 -28.65
C ASP A 154 4.75 27.86 -27.57
N ARG A 155 4.45 28.36 -26.36
CA ARG A 155 3.84 27.55 -25.29
C ARG A 155 2.48 27.01 -25.71
N LYS A 156 1.63 27.83 -26.34
CA LYS A 156 0.32 27.38 -26.83
C LYS A 156 0.46 26.31 -27.90
N ALA A 157 1.42 26.43 -28.83
CA ALA A 157 1.69 25.42 -29.84
C ALA A 157 2.16 24.09 -29.21
N LYS A 158 2.92 24.15 -28.12
CA LYS A 158 3.46 22.96 -27.42
C LYS A 158 2.45 22.30 -26.47
N TYR A 159 1.63 23.09 -25.78
CA TYR A 159 0.83 22.65 -24.62
C TYR A 159 -0.67 22.93 -24.73
N GLY A 160 -1.14 23.58 -25.79
CA GLY A 160 -2.54 23.99 -25.93
C GLY A 160 -3.55 22.84 -25.87
N ASP A 161 -3.12 21.63 -26.21
CA ASP A 161 -3.98 20.43 -26.26
C ASP A 161 -4.22 19.77 -24.89
N ILE A 162 -3.56 20.20 -23.80
CA ILE A 162 -3.61 19.51 -22.50
C ILE A 162 -5.06 19.20 -22.07
N MET A 163 -5.90 20.24 -21.97
CA MET A 163 -7.26 20.06 -21.46
C MET A 163 -8.14 19.27 -22.44
N THR A 164 -8.01 19.51 -23.74
CA THR A 164 -8.75 18.76 -24.77
C THR A 164 -8.48 17.26 -24.69
N LEU A 165 -7.22 16.87 -24.50
CA LEU A 165 -6.81 15.48 -24.38
C LEU A 165 -7.35 14.85 -23.08
N LEU A 166 -7.22 15.55 -21.95
CA LEU A 166 -7.74 15.06 -20.67
C LEU A 166 -9.27 14.92 -20.71
N ASP A 167 -10.00 15.94 -21.21
CA ASP A 167 -11.45 15.95 -21.34
C ASP A 167 -11.95 14.75 -22.16
N LYS A 168 -11.32 14.52 -23.33
CA LYS A 168 -11.66 13.39 -24.19
C LYS A 168 -11.36 12.05 -23.53
N GLY A 169 -10.16 11.91 -22.97
CA GLY A 169 -9.74 10.68 -22.31
C GLY A 169 -10.64 10.29 -21.13
N TYR A 170 -11.00 11.26 -20.29
CA TYR A 170 -11.92 11.02 -19.16
C TYR A 170 -13.36 10.79 -19.60
N ALA A 171 -13.84 11.45 -20.66
CA ALA A 171 -15.17 11.19 -21.20
C ALA A 171 -15.32 9.72 -21.67
N ASP A 172 -14.29 9.14 -22.27
CA ASP A 172 -14.29 7.74 -22.68
C ASP A 172 -14.13 6.79 -21.49
N ARG A 173 -13.16 7.07 -20.60
CA ARG A 173 -12.90 6.25 -19.41
C ARG A 173 -14.13 6.15 -18.49
N THR A 174 -14.82 7.26 -18.26
CA THR A 174 -15.97 7.34 -17.34
C THR A 174 -17.12 6.42 -17.77
N LYS A 175 -17.32 6.20 -19.08
CA LYS A 175 -18.41 5.35 -19.61
C LYS A 175 -18.34 3.92 -19.09
N VAL A 176 -17.13 3.40 -18.87
CA VAL A 176 -16.91 1.99 -18.52
C VAL A 176 -16.34 1.77 -17.12
N GLU A 177 -15.92 2.82 -16.41
CA GLU A 177 -15.22 2.70 -15.12
C GLU A 177 -16.01 1.89 -14.09
N LYS A 178 -17.30 2.16 -13.94
CA LYS A 178 -18.14 1.39 -13.00
C LYS A 178 -18.18 -0.10 -13.38
N ALA A 179 -18.41 -0.42 -14.65
CA ALA A 179 -18.43 -1.80 -15.13
C ALA A 179 -17.08 -2.50 -14.90
N MET A 180 -15.98 -1.78 -15.14
CA MET A 180 -14.62 -2.25 -14.90
C MET A 180 -14.40 -2.60 -13.42
N VAL A 181 -14.76 -1.69 -12.50
CA VAL A 181 -14.66 -1.92 -11.06
C VAL A 181 -15.48 -3.14 -10.63
N TYR A 182 -16.73 -3.26 -11.08
CA TYR A 182 -17.59 -4.39 -10.71
C TYR A 182 -17.11 -5.72 -11.30
N MET A 183 -16.53 -5.71 -12.50
CA MET A 183 -15.89 -6.89 -13.07
C MET A 183 -14.68 -7.32 -12.23
N GLN A 184 -13.79 -6.39 -11.88
CA GLN A 184 -12.55 -6.66 -11.16
C GLN A 184 -12.79 -7.04 -9.68
N GLU A 185 -13.62 -6.28 -8.97
CA GLU A 185 -13.85 -6.47 -7.53
C GLU A 185 -14.95 -7.50 -7.25
N GLY A 186 -15.94 -7.60 -8.14
CA GLY A 186 -17.09 -8.49 -8.02
C GLY A 186 -16.84 -9.84 -8.68
N ALA A 187 -16.88 -9.90 -10.01
CA ALA A 187 -16.77 -11.16 -10.74
C ALA A 187 -15.41 -11.84 -10.54
N PHE A 188 -14.30 -11.13 -10.78
CA PHE A 188 -12.94 -11.66 -10.54
C PHE A 188 -12.60 -11.75 -9.05
N GLY A 189 -13.41 -11.11 -8.23
CA GLY A 189 -13.35 -11.27 -6.79
C GLY A 189 -14.12 -12.49 -6.25
N SER A 190 -14.77 -13.28 -7.11
CA SER A 190 -15.34 -14.58 -6.79
C SER A 190 -14.28 -15.65 -7.05
N GLU A 191 -13.98 -16.49 -6.07
CA GLU A 191 -12.77 -17.33 -6.07
C GLU A 191 -12.85 -18.44 -7.11
N MET A 192 -14.02 -19.06 -7.29
CA MET A 192 -14.27 -20.03 -8.36
C MET A 192 -13.98 -19.46 -9.76
N ILE A 193 -14.31 -18.19 -10.00
CA ILE A 193 -14.08 -17.54 -11.31
C ILE A 193 -12.57 -17.51 -11.63
N ILE A 194 -11.75 -17.19 -10.62
CA ILE A 194 -10.29 -17.17 -10.75
C ILE A 194 -9.74 -18.58 -11.00
N LEU A 195 -10.25 -19.61 -10.30
CA LEU A 195 -9.88 -20.99 -10.59
C LEU A 195 -10.26 -21.40 -12.02
N GLY A 196 -11.41 -20.96 -12.51
CA GLY A 196 -11.84 -21.15 -13.89
C GLY A 196 -10.88 -20.55 -14.92
N PHE A 197 -10.25 -19.39 -14.62
CA PHE A 197 -9.21 -18.84 -15.50
C PHE A 197 -7.97 -19.72 -15.58
N ARG A 198 -7.64 -20.44 -14.50
CA ARG A 198 -6.51 -21.39 -14.49
C ARG A 198 -6.78 -22.61 -15.39
N MET A 199 -8.04 -22.92 -15.69
CA MET A 199 -8.42 -23.99 -16.61
C MET A 199 -8.22 -23.64 -18.09
N LEU A 200 -8.04 -22.37 -18.45
CA LEU A 200 -8.01 -21.94 -19.86
C LEU A 200 -6.84 -22.54 -20.65
N GLY A 201 -5.67 -22.67 -20.02
CA GLY A 201 -4.52 -23.32 -20.66
C GLY A 201 -4.81 -24.79 -21.00
N LEU A 202 -5.52 -25.49 -20.11
CA LEU A 202 -5.97 -26.86 -20.37
C LEU A 202 -7.04 -26.89 -21.46
N LYS A 203 -8.03 -25.98 -21.43
CA LYS A 203 -9.04 -25.86 -22.50
C LYS A 203 -8.38 -25.67 -23.86
N MET A 204 -7.49 -24.68 -23.99
CA MET A 204 -6.79 -24.39 -25.24
C MET A 204 -6.03 -25.62 -25.76
N GLN A 205 -5.35 -26.35 -24.89
CA GLN A 205 -4.65 -27.58 -25.28
C GLN A 205 -5.61 -28.68 -25.76
N LEU A 206 -6.76 -28.86 -25.09
CA LEU A 206 -7.78 -29.83 -25.50
C LEU A 206 -8.48 -29.44 -26.81
N GLU A 207 -8.57 -28.14 -27.11
CA GLU A 207 -9.08 -27.62 -28.39
C GLU A 207 -8.07 -27.81 -29.53
N SER A 208 -6.79 -27.50 -29.29
CA SER A 208 -5.77 -27.49 -30.33
C SER A 208 -5.24 -28.88 -30.68
N ASP A 209 -4.89 -29.67 -29.66
CA ASP A 209 -4.31 -31.00 -29.85
C ASP A 209 -4.58 -31.89 -28.63
N PRO A 210 -5.78 -32.48 -28.53
CA PRO A 210 -6.14 -33.36 -27.41
C PRO A 210 -5.40 -34.70 -27.42
N LYS A 211 -4.65 -35.04 -28.48
CA LYS A 211 -3.92 -36.31 -28.59
C LYS A 211 -2.47 -36.21 -28.11
N ASP A 212 -1.94 -34.99 -27.99
CA ASP A 212 -0.63 -34.74 -27.37
C ASP A 212 -0.71 -34.96 -25.85
N ALA A 213 -0.57 -36.23 -25.45
CA ALA A 213 -0.69 -36.65 -24.05
C ALA A 213 0.32 -35.94 -23.14
N ALA A 214 1.51 -35.60 -23.65
CA ALA A 214 2.53 -34.89 -22.88
C ALA A 214 2.11 -33.46 -22.56
N LYS A 215 1.63 -32.70 -23.55
CA LYS A 215 1.15 -31.33 -23.32
C LYS A 215 -0.13 -31.27 -22.50
N VAL A 216 -1.07 -32.21 -22.72
CA VAL A 216 -2.27 -32.32 -21.89
C VAL A 216 -1.89 -32.59 -20.43
N SER A 217 -0.98 -33.55 -20.18
CA SER A 217 -0.51 -33.85 -18.83
C SER A 217 0.20 -32.66 -18.18
N ALA A 218 1.02 -31.92 -18.93
CA ALA A 218 1.65 -30.70 -18.43
C ALA A 218 0.64 -29.59 -18.10
N ALA A 219 -0.41 -29.43 -18.90
CA ALA A 219 -1.49 -28.48 -18.61
C ALA A 219 -2.30 -28.91 -17.37
N VAL A 220 -2.60 -30.21 -17.23
CA VAL A 220 -3.22 -30.78 -16.03
C VAL A 220 -2.37 -30.52 -14.80
N ALA A 221 -1.06 -30.79 -14.85
CA ALA A 221 -0.15 -30.57 -13.72
C ALA A 221 -0.12 -29.10 -13.26
N ARG A 222 -0.17 -28.14 -14.20
CA ARG A 222 -0.27 -26.71 -13.85
C ARG A 222 -1.59 -26.38 -13.14
N VAL A 223 -2.70 -26.96 -13.59
CA VAL A 223 -3.99 -26.80 -12.91
C VAL A 223 -3.95 -27.43 -11.52
N GLN A 224 -3.40 -28.64 -11.37
CA GLN A 224 -3.28 -29.32 -10.09
C GLN A 224 -2.47 -28.50 -9.09
N ALA A 225 -1.30 -27.98 -9.50
CA ALA A 225 -0.48 -27.13 -8.65
C ALA A 225 -1.22 -25.85 -8.20
N ALA A 226 -1.97 -25.21 -9.11
CA ALA A 226 -2.77 -24.04 -8.77
C ALA A 226 -3.94 -24.39 -7.83
N ALA A 227 -4.57 -25.55 -8.03
CA ALA A 227 -5.65 -26.05 -7.19
C ALA A 227 -5.15 -26.40 -5.78
N ASP A 228 -3.99 -27.03 -5.65
CA ASP A 228 -3.42 -27.39 -4.35
C ASP A 228 -3.17 -26.17 -3.46
N GLU A 229 -2.75 -25.04 -4.04
CA GLU A 229 -2.65 -23.79 -3.31
C GLU A 229 -4.03 -23.20 -2.99
N PHE A 230 -4.92 -23.17 -3.98
CA PHE A 230 -6.28 -22.61 -3.86
C PHE A 230 -7.09 -23.29 -2.74
N TRP A 231 -7.07 -24.62 -2.67
CA TRP A 231 -7.92 -25.38 -1.75
C TRP A 231 -7.52 -25.30 -0.28
N LYS A 232 -6.32 -24.80 0.05
CA LYS A 232 -5.88 -24.60 1.45
C LYS A 232 -6.83 -23.67 2.19
N ASP A 233 -7.17 -22.56 1.54
CA ASP A 233 -7.91 -21.45 2.16
C ASP A 233 -9.32 -21.26 1.58
N TYR A 234 -9.76 -22.16 0.69
CA TYR A 234 -11.06 -22.03 0.04
C TYR A 234 -12.19 -22.65 0.87
N ASP A 235 -13.33 -21.96 0.91
CA ASP A 235 -14.60 -22.46 1.43
C ASP A 235 -15.69 -22.34 0.35
N PRO A 236 -16.20 -23.47 -0.18
CA PRO A 236 -17.24 -23.45 -1.21
C PRO A 236 -18.55 -22.79 -0.77
N ALA A 237 -18.94 -22.92 0.50
CA ALA A 237 -20.20 -22.35 0.99
C ALA A 237 -20.10 -20.82 1.06
N THR A 238 -18.97 -20.30 1.55
CA THR A 238 -18.68 -18.86 1.57
C THR A 238 -18.63 -18.30 0.14
N ASP A 239 -17.86 -18.91 -0.76
CA ASP A 239 -17.73 -18.43 -2.14
C ASP A 239 -19.04 -18.53 -2.94
N GLN A 240 -19.92 -19.48 -2.61
CA GLN A 240 -21.26 -19.54 -3.20
C GLN A 240 -22.05 -18.27 -2.90
N LYS A 241 -22.03 -17.83 -1.63
CA LYS A 241 -22.74 -16.61 -1.23
C LYS A 241 -22.07 -15.37 -1.82
N VAL A 242 -20.73 -15.31 -1.83
CA VAL A 242 -20.00 -14.22 -2.49
C VAL A 242 -20.38 -14.14 -3.97
N THR A 243 -20.34 -15.26 -4.69
CA THR A 243 -20.68 -15.32 -6.12
C THR A 243 -22.11 -14.81 -6.37
N ALA A 244 -23.10 -15.29 -5.61
CA ALA A 244 -24.48 -14.82 -5.75
C ALA A 244 -24.61 -13.30 -5.50
N THR A 245 -23.95 -12.79 -4.46
CA THR A 245 -23.98 -11.36 -4.10
C THR A 245 -23.29 -10.49 -5.15
N MET A 246 -22.10 -10.88 -5.62
CA MET A 246 -21.32 -10.10 -6.59
C MET A 246 -22.00 -10.02 -7.95
N PHE A 247 -22.56 -11.13 -8.44
CA PHE A 247 -23.27 -11.14 -9.74
C PHE A 247 -24.60 -10.40 -9.71
N ARG A 248 -25.29 -10.38 -8.55
CA ARG A 248 -26.45 -9.52 -8.34
C ARG A 248 -26.09 -8.04 -8.38
N LEU A 249 -25.02 -7.64 -7.69
CA LEU A 249 -24.53 -6.26 -7.75
C LEU A 249 -24.14 -5.83 -9.18
N ILE A 250 -23.48 -6.71 -9.94
CA ILE A 250 -23.20 -6.46 -11.36
C ILE A 250 -24.50 -6.24 -12.14
N HIS A 251 -25.52 -7.06 -11.92
CA HIS A 251 -26.81 -6.91 -12.60
C HIS A 251 -27.53 -5.61 -12.25
N ASP A 252 -27.53 -5.23 -10.97
CA ASP A 252 -28.32 -4.11 -10.47
C ASP A 252 -27.68 -2.75 -10.78
N ASP A 253 -26.35 -2.65 -10.75
CA ASP A 253 -25.64 -1.36 -10.82
C ASP A 253 -24.94 -1.07 -12.15
N VAL A 254 -24.66 -2.08 -12.97
CA VAL A 254 -23.95 -1.94 -14.26
C VAL A 254 -24.95 -1.89 -15.42
N GLN A 255 -24.71 -1.04 -16.42
CA GLN A 255 -25.55 -0.97 -17.61
C GLN A 255 -25.56 -2.30 -18.37
N ALA A 256 -26.72 -2.70 -18.91
CA ALA A 256 -26.95 -4.05 -19.43
C ALA A 256 -26.04 -4.47 -20.59
N ASP A 257 -25.58 -3.53 -21.41
CA ASP A 257 -24.62 -3.73 -22.50
C ASP A 257 -23.17 -3.89 -22.00
N LEU A 258 -22.88 -3.44 -20.77
CA LEU A 258 -21.59 -3.58 -20.10
C LEU A 258 -21.57 -4.78 -19.12
N GLN A 259 -22.64 -5.57 -19.02
CA GLN A 259 -22.70 -6.78 -18.20
C GLN A 259 -22.15 -8.02 -18.94
N PRO A 260 -21.47 -8.96 -18.26
CA PRO A 260 -21.04 -10.20 -18.88
C PRO A 260 -22.23 -11.08 -19.28
N GLY A 261 -22.06 -11.87 -20.36
CA GLY A 261 -23.11 -12.73 -20.92
C GLY A 261 -23.76 -13.70 -19.94
N VAL A 262 -23.04 -14.14 -18.91
CA VAL A 262 -23.59 -14.98 -17.83
C VAL A 262 -24.78 -14.34 -17.12
N ILE A 263 -24.86 -13.01 -17.01
CA ILE A 263 -26.04 -12.34 -16.44
C ILE A 263 -27.31 -12.65 -17.25
N LYS A 264 -27.21 -12.68 -18.59
CA LYS A 264 -28.34 -13.10 -19.45
C LYS A 264 -28.72 -14.57 -19.22
N THR A 265 -27.75 -15.41 -18.89
CA THR A 265 -28.00 -16.82 -18.52
C THR A 265 -28.77 -16.91 -17.20
N VAL A 266 -28.39 -16.13 -16.18
CA VAL A 266 -29.11 -16.06 -14.91
C VAL A 266 -30.55 -15.56 -15.12
N GLN A 267 -30.70 -14.47 -15.87
CA GLN A 267 -32.02 -13.89 -16.16
C GLN A 267 -32.94 -14.87 -16.89
N SER A 268 -32.44 -15.58 -17.91
CA SER A 268 -33.26 -16.48 -18.72
C SER A 268 -33.52 -17.84 -18.06
N LYS A 269 -32.50 -18.49 -17.50
CA LYS A 269 -32.61 -19.87 -16.97
C LYS A 269 -33.01 -19.93 -15.51
N TYR A 270 -32.67 -18.90 -14.74
CA TYR A 270 -32.91 -18.82 -13.30
C TYR A 270 -33.85 -17.67 -12.93
N LYS A 271 -34.45 -16.98 -13.92
CA LYS A 271 -35.44 -15.91 -13.72
C LYS A 271 -34.91 -14.76 -12.83
N GLY A 272 -33.61 -14.49 -12.91
CA GLY A 272 -32.95 -13.47 -12.11
C GLY A 272 -32.62 -13.90 -10.67
N ASP A 273 -32.84 -15.16 -10.31
CA ASP A 273 -32.46 -15.70 -9.00
C ASP A 273 -30.96 -16.07 -8.97
N PHE A 274 -30.15 -15.15 -8.48
CA PHE A 274 -28.71 -15.33 -8.35
C PHE A 274 -28.31 -16.36 -7.28
N ASP A 275 -29.09 -16.53 -6.22
CA ASP A 275 -28.82 -17.55 -5.20
C ASP A 275 -29.08 -18.95 -5.79
N ALA A 276 -30.17 -19.14 -6.55
CA ALA A 276 -30.47 -20.40 -7.23
C ALA A 276 -29.44 -20.73 -8.31
N TRP A 277 -28.99 -19.74 -9.09
CA TRP A 277 -27.92 -19.92 -10.07
C TRP A 277 -26.60 -20.34 -9.41
N ALA A 278 -26.16 -19.60 -8.40
CA ALA A 278 -24.92 -19.93 -7.68
C ALA A 278 -25.03 -21.32 -7.07
N LYS A 279 -26.14 -21.67 -6.41
CA LYS A 279 -26.35 -23.03 -5.88
C LYS A 279 -26.24 -24.11 -6.95
N ALA A 280 -26.80 -23.89 -8.14
CA ALA A 280 -26.69 -24.85 -9.24
C ALA A 280 -25.25 -25.01 -9.74
N VAL A 281 -24.51 -23.90 -9.85
CA VAL A 281 -23.08 -23.91 -10.22
C VAL A 281 -22.28 -24.69 -9.16
N PHE A 282 -22.41 -24.34 -7.88
CA PHE A 282 -21.64 -24.95 -6.80
C PHE A 282 -22.00 -26.43 -6.58
N ASN A 283 -23.23 -26.82 -6.88
CA ASN A 283 -23.66 -28.21 -6.83
C ASN A 283 -23.18 -29.07 -8.00
N THR A 284 -22.66 -28.50 -9.08
CA THR A 284 -22.33 -29.28 -10.30
C THR A 284 -20.91 -29.06 -10.83
N SER A 285 -20.30 -27.91 -10.57
CA SER A 285 -19.05 -27.51 -11.20
C SER A 285 -17.82 -28.24 -10.67
N VAL A 286 -16.90 -28.59 -11.57
CA VAL A 286 -15.56 -29.08 -11.22
C VAL A 286 -14.75 -28.05 -10.44
N LEU A 287 -15.10 -26.76 -10.49
CA LEU A 287 -14.36 -25.68 -9.85
C LEU A 287 -14.70 -25.50 -8.36
N THR A 288 -15.79 -26.10 -7.89
CA THR A 288 -16.31 -25.86 -6.52
C THR A 288 -16.23 -27.09 -5.62
N ASP A 289 -15.69 -28.20 -6.13
CA ASP A 289 -15.46 -29.41 -5.36
C ASP A 289 -14.15 -30.08 -5.80
N ARG A 290 -13.27 -30.32 -4.83
CA ARG A 290 -11.94 -30.90 -5.07
C ARG A 290 -12.02 -32.28 -5.72
N LYS A 291 -12.94 -33.15 -5.29
CA LYS A 291 -13.06 -34.51 -5.82
C LYS A 291 -13.52 -34.49 -7.27
N ARG A 292 -14.45 -33.59 -7.63
CA ARG A 292 -14.87 -33.39 -9.02
C ARG A 292 -13.76 -32.83 -9.89
N LEU A 293 -12.98 -31.88 -9.37
CA LEU A 293 -11.82 -31.37 -10.07
C LEU A 293 -10.83 -32.49 -10.37
N ASP A 294 -10.44 -33.26 -9.35
CA ASP A 294 -9.47 -34.34 -9.48
C ASP A 294 -9.97 -35.43 -10.45
N ALA A 295 -11.26 -35.80 -10.36
CA ALA A 295 -11.88 -36.74 -11.28
C ALA A 295 -11.90 -36.23 -12.72
N PHE A 296 -12.16 -34.94 -12.93
CA PHE A 296 -12.06 -34.33 -14.27
C PHE A 296 -10.62 -34.34 -14.77
N LEU A 297 -9.65 -33.95 -13.94
CA LEU A 297 -8.24 -33.87 -14.31
C LEU A 297 -7.59 -35.22 -14.58
N ALA A 298 -8.11 -36.31 -14.00
CA ALA A 298 -7.68 -37.67 -14.30
C ALA A 298 -8.01 -38.10 -15.74
N SER A 299 -9.06 -37.53 -16.36
CA SER A 299 -9.46 -37.81 -17.74
C SER A 299 -10.15 -36.59 -18.37
N PRO A 300 -9.41 -35.50 -18.65
CA PRO A 300 -10.01 -34.24 -19.05
C PRO A 300 -10.63 -34.34 -20.44
N LYS A 301 -11.87 -33.88 -20.58
CA LYS A 301 -12.60 -33.86 -21.85
C LYS A 301 -13.13 -32.46 -22.13
N LEU A 302 -12.82 -31.93 -23.31
CA LEU A 302 -13.23 -30.58 -23.73
C LEU A 302 -14.73 -30.35 -23.53
N LYS A 303 -15.58 -31.22 -24.09
CA LYS A 303 -17.04 -31.12 -23.97
C LYS A 303 -17.58 -31.15 -22.54
N THR A 304 -16.83 -31.74 -21.60
CA THR A 304 -17.21 -31.74 -20.18
C THR A 304 -16.93 -30.38 -19.57
N LEU A 305 -15.75 -29.82 -19.85
CA LEU A 305 -15.35 -28.49 -19.39
C LEU A 305 -16.23 -27.39 -19.99
N GLU A 306 -16.54 -27.45 -21.30
CA GLU A 306 -17.40 -26.46 -21.99
C GLU A 306 -18.84 -26.46 -21.48
N LYS A 307 -19.30 -27.55 -20.86
CA LYS A 307 -20.64 -27.67 -20.28
C LYS A 307 -20.66 -27.37 -18.78
N ASP A 308 -19.50 -27.22 -18.15
CA ASP A 308 -19.39 -26.92 -16.73
C ASP A 308 -19.90 -25.50 -16.46
N LEU A 309 -20.88 -25.36 -15.56
CA LEU A 309 -21.54 -24.08 -15.32
C LEU A 309 -20.59 -23.03 -14.72
N GLY A 310 -19.65 -23.45 -13.86
CA GLY A 310 -18.66 -22.56 -13.26
C GLY A 310 -17.63 -22.11 -14.29
N PHE A 311 -17.19 -23.02 -15.15
CA PHE A 311 -16.30 -22.69 -16.25
C PHE A 311 -16.95 -21.76 -17.28
N GLN A 312 -18.22 -22.00 -17.66
CA GLN A 312 -18.98 -21.09 -18.53
C GLN A 312 -19.10 -19.68 -17.95
N ALA A 313 -19.35 -19.56 -16.65
CA ALA A 313 -19.40 -18.26 -15.97
C ALA A 313 -18.02 -17.57 -16.03
N SER A 314 -16.96 -18.32 -15.76
CA SER A 314 -15.58 -17.84 -15.81
C SER A 314 -15.21 -17.34 -17.21
N GLU A 315 -15.41 -18.16 -18.24
CA GLU A 315 -15.14 -17.81 -19.63
C GLU A 315 -15.98 -16.61 -20.07
N SER A 316 -17.26 -16.54 -19.67
CA SER A 316 -18.11 -15.38 -19.96
C SER A 316 -17.56 -14.08 -19.36
N CYS A 317 -17.06 -14.11 -18.12
CA CYS A 317 -16.51 -12.92 -17.47
C CYS A 317 -15.21 -12.48 -18.13
N LEU A 318 -14.29 -13.41 -18.38
CA LEU A 318 -13.01 -13.08 -18.98
C LEU A 318 -13.14 -12.60 -20.42
N ASN A 319 -13.99 -13.24 -21.23
CA ASN A 319 -14.23 -12.83 -22.61
C ASN A 319 -14.87 -11.44 -22.65
N HIS A 320 -15.84 -11.16 -21.78
CA HIS A 320 -16.45 -9.83 -21.69
C HIS A 320 -15.44 -8.76 -21.30
N TYR A 321 -14.60 -9.04 -20.30
CA TYR A 321 -13.52 -8.14 -19.91
C TYR A 321 -12.58 -7.85 -21.09
N ARG A 322 -12.08 -8.88 -21.78
CA ARG A 322 -11.11 -8.74 -22.87
C ARG A 322 -11.69 -8.12 -24.14
N ALA A 323 -12.94 -8.42 -24.48
CA ALA A 323 -13.54 -8.00 -25.73
C ALA A 323 -14.29 -6.67 -25.63
N VAL A 324 -14.76 -6.29 -24.44
CA VAL A 324 -15.61 -5.10 -24.24
C VAL A 324 -14.94 -4.11 -23.30
N LEU A 325 -14.68 -4.50 -22.05
CA LEU A 325 -14.30 -3.53 -21.01
C LEU A 325 -12.87 -3.01 -21.18
N ALA A 326 -11.89 -3.90 -21.39
CA ALA A 326 -10.49 -3.50 -21.53
C ALA A 326 -10.26 -2.60 -22.77
N PRO A 327 -10.72 -2.95 -23.99
CA PRO A 327 -10.57 -2.08 -25.14
C PRO A 327 -11.29 -0.73 -24.97
N ALA A 328 -12.49 -0.73 -24.38
CA ALA A 328 -13.23 0.51 -24.13
C ALA A 328 -12.53 1.42 -23.10
N ALA A 329 -11.88 0.82 -22.10
CA ALA A 329 -11.10 1.56 -21.12
C ALA A 329 -9.77 2.08 -21.70
N GLU A 330 -9.19 1.38 -22.67
CA GLU A 330 -7.98 1.79 -23.40
C GLU A 330 -8.25 2.91 -24.43
N ALA A 331 -9.47 3.04 -24.94
CA ALA A 331 -9.83 4.01 -25.98
C ALA A 331 -9.43 5.46 -25.64
N GLY A 332 -9.52 5.85 -24.37
CA GLY A 332 -9.10 7.17 -23.88
C GLY A 332 -7.67 7.23 -23.33
N GLN A 333 -6.99 6.09 -23.17
CA GLN A 333 -5.72 6.03 -22.43
C GLN A 333 -4.58 6.79 -23.12
N ALA A 334 -4.48 6.68 -24.45
CA ALA A 334 -3.44 7.39 -25.20
C ALA A 334 -3.58 8.93 -25.10
N ASP A 335 -4.82 9.42 -25.05
CA ASP A 335 -5.10 10.85 -24.83
C ASP A 335 -4.74 11.26 -23.40
N LEU A 336 -5.12 10.45 -22.39
CA LEU A 336 -4.73 10.70 -21.00
C LEU A 336 -3.20 10.72 -20.82
N ASP A 337 -2.49 9.73 -21.35
CA ASP A 337 -1.03 9.62 -21.24
C ASP A 337 -0.34 10.83 -21.87
N LYS A 338 -0.78 11.23 -23.08
CA LYS A 338 -0.26 12.42 -23.76
C LYS A 338 -0.61 13.69 -22.98
N GLY A 339 -1.85 13.83 -22.52
CA GLY A 339 -2.33 14.98 -21.75
C GLY A 339 -1.54 15.17 -20.46
N TYR A 340 -1.37 14.11 -19.67
CA TYR A 340 -0.57 14.13 -18.44
C TYR A 340 0.90 14.43 -18.71
N ARG A 341 1.51 13.82 -19.74
CA ARG A 341 2.91 14.12 -20.11
C ARG A 341 3.10 15.60 -20.45
N LEU A 342 2.19 16.18 -21.22
CA LEU A 342 2.24 17.61 -21.57
C LEU A 342 1.99 18.49 -20.34
N MET A 343 1.02 18.12 -19.49
CA MET A 343 0.69 18.87 -18.28
C MET A 343 1.87 18.94 -17.31
N VAL A 344 2.50 17.80 -17.02
CA VAL A 344 3.68 17.76 -16.13
C VAL A 344 4.85 18.53 -16.73
N ALA A 345 5.08 18.44 -18.05
CA ALA A 345 6.11 19.22 -18.73
C ALA A 345 5.86 20.74 -18.60
N ALA A 346 4.62 21.19 -18.85
CA ALA A 346 4.23 22.59 -18.73
C ALA A 346 4.35 23.10 -17.28
N MET A 347 3.92 22.30 -16.29
CA MET A 347 4.07 22.64 -14.86
C MET A 347 5.54 22.87 -14.47
N ARG A 348 6.45 21.99 -14.93
CA ARG A 348 7.88 22.10 -14.64
C ARG A 348 8.53 23.30 -15.32
N GLU A 349 8.14 23.61 -16.55
CA GLU A 349 8.65 24.78 -17.27
C GLU A 349 8.09 26.10 -16.70
N LYS A 350 6.84 26.10 -16.22
CA LYS A 350 6.24 27.26 -15.56
C LYS A 350 6.93 27.61 -14.24
N ASP A 351 7.22 26.60 -13.41
CA ASP A 351 7.77 26.79 -12.06
C ASP A 351 9.08 25.99 -11.89
N PRO A 352 10.20 26.39 -12.55
CA PRO A 352 11.44 25.61 -12.60
C PRO A 352 12.17 25.49 -11.26
N ASN A 353 11.93 26.42 -10.33
CA ASN A 353 12.54 26.44 -9.00
C ASN A 353 11.76 25.60 -7.97
N LYS A 354 10.60 25.07 -8.33
CA LYS A 354 9.82 24.19 -7.45
C LYS A 354 10.45 22.80 -7.43
N MET A 355 10.50 22.18 -6.25
CA MET A 355 10.99 20.80 -6.07
C MET A 355 9.94 19.80 -6.58
N TRP A 356 9.94 19.56 -7.88
CA TRP A 356 9.11 18.54 -8.51
C TRP A 356 9.70 17.15 -8.27
N TYR A 357 8.96 16.29 -7.57
CA TYR A 357 9.31 14.87 -7.41
C TYR A 357 8.36 13.99 -8.22
N PRO A 358 8.86 12.88 -8.80
CA PRO A 358 8.04 11.99 -9.61
C PRO A 358 7.06 11.20 -8.73
N ASN A 359 5.92 10.83 -9.31
CA ASN A 359 5.03 9.83 -8.71
C ASN A 359 5.82 8.57 -8.29
N ALA A 360 5.40 7.95 -7.20
CA ALA A 360 5.91 6.65 -6.79
C ALA A 360 5.64 5.59 -7.88
N ASN A 361 6.56 4.63 -8.01
CA ASN A 361 6.49 3.60 -9.04
C ASN A 361 7.28 2.34 -8.64
N SER A 362 7.24 1.98 -7.35
CA SER A 362 7.93 0.81 -6.77
C SER A 362 9.45 0.82 -6.93
N THR A 363 10.04 2.02 -7.03
CA THR A 363 11.49 2.24 -7.01
C THR A 363 11.90 2.83 -5.67
N MET A 364 13.18 2.67 -5.31
CA MET A 364 13.71 3.22 -4.07
C MET A 364 13.57 4.74 -4.06
N ARG A 365 12.98 5.29 -2.99
CA ARG A 365 12.86 6.73 -2.73
C ARG A 365 13.29 7.05 -1.31
N LEU A 366 13.57 8.33 -1.08
CA LEU A 366 13.75 8.90 0.25
C LEU A 366 12.74 10.03 0.46
N THR A 367 12.26 10.15 1.69
CA THR A 367 11.43 11.25 2.17
C THR A 367 11.98 11.70 3.52
N TYR A 368 11.86 12.97 3.86
CA TYR A 368 12.38 13.51 5.11
C TYR A 368 11.36 14.46 5.73
N GLY A 369 11.47 14.65 7.03
CA GLY A 369 10.52 15.40 7.82
C GLY A 369 10.96 15.49 9.27
N THR A 370 10.01 15.76 10.14
CA THR A 370 10.21 15.89 11.57
C THR A 370 9.16 15.10 12.33
N VAL A 371 9.54 14.56 13.48
CA VAL A 371 8.60 14.06 14.47
C VAL A 371 7.70 15.21 14.91
N GLY A 372 6.38 14.99 14.95
CA GLY A 372 5.50 16.07 15.39
C GLY A 372 4.04 15.72 15.58
N SER A 373 3.46 16.34 16.61
CA SER A 373 2.05 16.24 16.98
C SER A 373 1.15 16.89 15.90
N TYR A 374 -0.16 16.65 15.97
CA TYR A 374 -1.09 17.30 15.04
C TYR A 374 -2.51 17.46 15.61
N VAL A 375 -3.29 18.34 14.98
CA VAL A 375 -4.70 18.59 15.28
C VAL A 375 -5.54 17.91 14.19
N PRO A 376 -6.20 16.77 14.47
CA PRO A 376 -6.98 16.05 13.46
C PRO A 376 -8.29 16.77 13.13
N MET A 377 -8.87 17.48 14.11
CA MET A 377 -10.12 18.23 14.04
C MET A 377 -10.21 19.21 15.22
N ASP A 378 -11.18 20.13 15.15
CA ASP A 378 -11.48 21.04 16.26
C ASP A 378 -11.76 20.27 17.57
N GLY A 379 -11.24 20.78 18.68
CA GLY A 379 -11.35 20.17 20.01
C GLY A 379 -10.45 18.94 20.26
N ALA A 380 -9.60 18.53 19.31
CA ALA A 380 -8.72 17.37 19.46
C ALA A 380 -7.24 17.71 19.22
N PHE A 381 -6.34 17.07 19.99
CA PHE A 381 -4.90 17.18 19.81
C PHE A 381 -4.26 15.80 19.99
N TYR A 382 -3.57 15.33 18.97
CA TYR A 382 -2.87 14.05 19.01
C TYR A 382 -1.37 14.27 19.17
N THR A 383 -0.85 13.73 20.28
CA THR A 383 0.58 13.76 20.57
C THR A 383 1.37 12.88 19.60
N TYR A 384 2.65 13.18 19.46
CA TYR A 384 3.55 12.49 18.53
C TYR A 384 3.98 11.08 18.96
N GLN A 385 3.71 10.67 20.21
CA GLN A 385 4.05 9.35 20.75
C GLN A 385 2.83 8.67 21.36
N THR A 386 2.87 7.34 21.38
CA THR A 386 2.03 6.49 22.22
C THR A 386 2.88 5.61 23.13
N THR A 387 2.29 5.10 24.20
CA THR A 387 2.97 4.20 25.15
C THR A 387 2.20 2.91 25.33
N SER A 388 2.85 1.90 25.90
CA SER A 388 2.23 0.61 26.23
C SER A 388 1.06 0.69 27.22
N ALA A 389 0.87 1.83 27.91
CA ALA A 389 -0.34 2.07 28.69
C ALA A 389 -1.59 2.01 27.79
N GLY A 390 -1.51 2.53 26.57
CA GLY A 390 -2.62 2.49 25.60
C GLY A 390 -2.95 1.08 25.10
N ILE A 391 -2.03 0.11 25.20
CA ILE A 391 -2.34 -1.31 24.96
C ILE A 391 -3.30 -1.81 26.05
N LEU A 392 -3.01 -1.49 27.32
CA LEU A 392 -3.83 -1.90 28.46
C LEU A 392 -5.17 -1.15 28.51
N GLU A 393 -5.22 0.11 28.08
CA GLU A 393 -6.46 0.88 27.95
C GLU A 393 -7.41 0.32 26.90
N LYS A 394 -6.86 -0.27 25.82
CA LYS A 394 -7.63 -0.87 24.73
C LYS A 394 -7.97 -2.34 24.97
N GLU A 395 -7.40 -3.00 25.97
CA GLU A 395 -7.58 -4.43 26.20
C GLU A 395 -9.08 -4.77 26.33
N ASP A 396 -9.53 -5.67 25.46
CA ASP A 396 -10.85 -6.26 25.51
C ASP A 396 -10.73 -7.76 25.22
N PRO A 397 -10.82 -8.63 26.24
CA PRO A 397 -10.67 -10.07 26.06
C PRO A 397 -11.83 -10.72 25.29
N THR A 398 -12.89 -9.97 24.98
CA THR A 398 -14.04 -10.42 24.19
C THR A 398 -13.96 -10.00 22.72
N ASN A 399 -12.97 -9.19 22.36
CA ASN A 399 -12.75 -8.71 21.02
C ASN A 399 -11.39 -9.20 20.50
N ASP A 400 -11.41 -10.09 19.51
CA ASP A 400 -10.20 -10.69 18.92
C ASP A 400 -9.15 -9.67 18.44
N GLU A 401 -9.55 -8.43 18.10
CA GLU A 401 -8.61 -7.36 17.72
C GLU A 401 -7.82 -6.78 18.91
N PHE A 402 -8.31 -6.94 20.14
CA PHE A 402 -7.79 -6.27 21.34
C PHE A 402 -7.44 -7.22 22.49
N ILE A 403 -7.28 -8.51 22.20
CA ILE A 403 -6.73 -9.47 23.16
C ILE A 403 -5.24 -9.19 23.38
N VAL A 404 -4.86 -8.97 24.65
CA VAL A 404 -3.45 -8.84 25.05
C VAL A 404 -2.94 -10.18 25.58
N PRO A 405 -1.87 -10.77 24.99
CA PRO A 405 -1.26 -12.00 25.48
C PRO A 405 -0.90 -11.92 26.98
N ALA A 406 -1.19 -12.98 27.74
CA ALA A 406 -1.02 -12.98 29.20
C ALA A 406 0.41 -12.63 29.66
N ARG A 407 1.43 -13.11 28.93
CA ARG A 407 2.83 -12.77 29.21
C ARG A 407 3.14 -11.29 28.96
N GLU A 408 2.64 -10.75 27.86
CA GLU A 408 2.81 -9.32 27.54
C GLU A 408 2.16 -8.48 28.63
N LYS A 409 0.89 -8.74 28.94
CA LYS A 409 0.16 -8.05 30.02
C LYS A 409 0.94 -8.07 31.34
N MET A 410 1.49 -9.22 31.73
CA MET A 410 2.30 -9.34 32.96
C MET A 410 3.52 -8.39 32.93
N LEU A 411 4.26 -8.36 31.83
CA LEU A 411 5.45 -7.52 31.69
C LEU A 411 5.10 -6.02 31.67
N LEU A 412 4.01 -5.65 30.98
CA LEU A 412 3.50 -4.28 30.91
C LEU A 412 3.06 -3.77 32.30
N VAL A 413 2.28 -4.56 33.04
CA VAL A 413 1.80 -4.21 34.38
C VAL A 413 2.96 -4.10 35.38
N LYS A 414 3.96 -4.98 35.28
CA LYS A 414 5.17 -4.92 36.11
C LYS A 414 6.12 -3.79 35.72
N LYS A 415 5.90 -3.15 34.56
CA LYS A 415 6.81 -2.18 33.94
C LYS A 415 8.25 -2.72 33.80
N ASP A 416 8.39 -4.01 33.46
CA ASP A 416 9.71 -4.62 33.20
C ASP A 416 10.22 -4.22 31.81
N PHE A 417 10.57 -2.94 31.67
CA PHE A 417 10.99 -2.33 30.41
C PHE A 417 12.51 -2.28 30.27
N GLY A 418 13.26 -2.34 31.38
CA GLY A 418 14.73 -2.26 31.37
C GLY A 418 15.24 -1.01 30.65
N ARG A 419 16.27 -1.18 29.83
CA ARG A 419 16.92 -0.08 29.07
C ARG A 419 16.07 0.49 27.92
N TYR A 420 14.90 -0.08 27.65
CA TYR A 420 14.02 0.34 26.54
C TYR A 420 13.00 1.40 26.96
N ALA A 421 12.90 1.69 28.26
CA ALA A 421 12.04 2.76 28.75
C ALA A 421 12.57 4.14 28.34
N ASN A 422 11.66 5.09 28.15
CA ASN A 422 12.01 6.50 27.98
C ASN A 422 12.46 7.14 29.31
N GLU A 423 12.85 8.41 29.27
CA GLU A 423 13.29 9.18 30.45
C GLU A 423 12.22 9.25 31.58
N LYS A 424 10.94 8.97 31.27
CA LYS A 424 9.82 8.93 32.23
C LYS A 424 9.54 7.53 32.80
N GLY A 425 10.31 6.52 32.40
CA GLY A 425 10.09 5.13 32.78
C GLY A 425 8.93 4.46 32.04
N GLU A 426 8.52 4.99 30.89
CA GLU A 426 7.44 4.47 30.05
C GLU A 426 8.02 3.73 28.84
N LEU A 427 7.38 2.64 28.42
CA LEU A 427 7.69 1.98 27.17
C LEU A 427 6.86 2.62 26.03
N VAL A 428 7.53 3.38 25.18
CA VAL A 428 6.95 3.99 23.96
C VAL A 428 6.66 2.87 22.96
N THR A 429 5.46 2.85 22.37
CA THR A 429 5.05 1.84 21.39
C THR A 429 5.26 2.33 19.96
N CYS A 430 4.73 3.51 19.65
CA CYS A 430 4.77 4.08 18.31
C CYS A 430 5.02 5.59 18.38
N PHE A 431 5.44 6.15 17.25
CA PHE A 431 5.55 7.60 17.07
C PHE A 431 5.11 8.01 15.66
N ILE A 432 4.88 9.31 15.48
CA ILE A 432 4.51 9.90 14.19
C ILE A 432 5.47 11.00 13.74
N SER A 433 5.65 11.11 12.43
CA SER A 433 6.41 12.14 11.73
C SER A 433 5.70 12.58 10.46
N ASN A 434 6.03 13.75 9.91
CA ASN A 434 5.42 14.25 8.67
C ASN A 434 6.12 13.78 7.38
N ASN A 435 6.78 12.61 7.41
CA ASN A 435 7.32 11.99 6.21
C ASN A 435 6.20 11.62 5.22
N ASP A 436 6.46 11.82 3.92
CA ASP A 436 5.56 11.44 2.83
C ASP A 436 5.76 9.98 2.41
N ILE A 437 4.85 9.09 2.81
CA ILE A 437 4.86 7.66 2.50
C ILE A 437 3.56 7.21 1.83
N THR A 438 3.58 6.04 1.21
CA THR A 438 2.39 5.35 0.69
C THR A 438 2.56 3.82 0.83
N GLY A 439 1.59 3.04 0.35
CA GLY A 439 1.71 1.59 0.24
C GLY A 439 3.02 1.21 -0.49
N GLY A 440 3.74 0.20 0.03
CA GLY A 440 5.11 -0.12 -0.38
C GLY A 440 6.20 0.45 0.53
N ASN A 441 5.86 1.43 1.38
CA ASN A 441 6.76 1.86 2.47
C ASN A 441 6.67 1.00 3.74
N SER A 442 5.72 0.07 3.86
CA SER A 442 5.63 -0.81 5.03
C SER A 442 6.95 -1.57 5.24
N GLY A 443 7.53 -1.48 6.44
CA GLY A 443 8.85 -2.02 6.76
C GLY A 443 10.03 -1.09 6.47
N SER A 444 9.79 0.13 5.97
CA SER A 444 10.86 1.10 5.71
C SER A 444 11.54 1.53 7.01
N VAL A 445 12.86 1.67 6.96
CA VAL A 445 13.63 2.16 8.10
C VAL A 445 13.41 3.66 8.27
N VAL A 446 13.18 4.09 9.52
CA VAL A 446 13.15 5.50 9.91
C VAL A 446 14.48 5.85 10.58
N PHE A 447 15.17 6.83 10.03
CA PHE A 447 16.48 7.29 10.48
C PHE A 447 16.38 8.62 11.22
N ASN A 448 17.22 8.82 12.24
CA ASN A 448 17.51 10.14 12.79
C ASN A 448 18.56 10.91 11.95
N GLY A 449 18.94 12.11 12.41
CA GLY A 449 19.95 12.95 11.74
C GLY A 449 21.36 12.37 11.67
N ASN A 450 21.65 11.31 12.42
CA ASN A 450 22.95 10.62 12.42
C ASN A 450 22.97 9.37 11.52
N GLY A 451 21.86 9.05 10.85
CA GLY A 451 21.72 7.82 10.06
C GLY A 451 21.50 6.56 10.90
N GLU A 452 21.07 6.70 12.14
CA GLU A 452 20.74 5.60 13.04
C GLU A 452 19.25 5.28 12.95
N MET A 453 18.91 4.00 13.01
CA MET A 453 17.53 3.52 13.03
C MET A 453 16.85 3.88 14.35
N ILE A 454 15.71 4.57 14.25
CA ILE A 454 14.85 4.97 15.39
C ILE A 454 13.45 4.34 15.33
N GLY A 455 13.07 3.77 14.19
CA GLY A 455 11.79 3.10 14.05
C GLY A 455 11.62 2.39 12.71
N ILE A 456 10.45 1.77 12.54
CA ILE A 456 10.02 1.10 11.31
C ILE A 456 8.68 1.71 10.90
N ALA A 457 8.60 2.31 9.72
CA ALA A 457 7.36 2.84 9.18
C ALA A 457 6.44 1.69 8.76
N PHE A 458 5.17 1.74 9.16
CA PHE A 458 4.22 0.67 8.83
C PHE A 458 2.86 1.18 8.35
N ASP A 459 2.49 2.42 8.67
CA ASP A 459 1.16 2.95 8.35
C ASP A 459 1.15 4.48 8.20
N GLY A 460 0.06 5.04 7.69
CA GLY A 460 -0.28 6.46 7.73
C GLY A 460 -1.49 6.73 8.63
N ASN A 461 -1.62 7.93 9.17
CA ASN A 461 -2.83 8.33 9.90
C ASN A 461 -4.04 8.52 8.98
N TRP A 462 -5.23 8.57 9.57
CA TRP A 462 -6.49 8.60 8.82
C TRP A 462 -6.60 9.83 7.90
N GLU A 463 -6.10 10.97 8.36
CA GLU A 463 -6.08 12.20 7.56
C GLU A 463 -5.10 12.14 6.37
N ALA A 464 -4.19 11.15 6.33
CA ALA A 464 -3.26 10.92 5.23
C ALA A 464 -3.80 10.10 4.07
N MET A 465 -5.05 9.63 4.10
CA MET A 465 -5.55 8.75 3.04
C MET A 465 -5.72 9.47 1.67
N SER A 466 -5.79 10.80 1.65
CA SER A 466 -5.69 11.59 0.40
C SER A 466 -4.27 11.68 -0.15
N GLY A 467 -3.30 11.21 0.64
CA GLY A 467 -1.86 11.33 0.46
C GLY A 467 -1.29 10.60 -0.73
N ASP A 468 -2.07 9.95 -1.60
CA ASP A 468 -1.58 9.52 -2.91
C ASP A 468 -1.86 10.55 -4.01
N ILE A 469 -2.85 11.42 -3.82
CA ILE A 469 -3.28 12.43 -4.80
C ILE A 469 -2.86 13.84 -4.35
N ALA A 470 -2.99 14.13 -3.05
CA ALA A 470 -2.68 15.42 -2.44
C ALA A 470 -1.99 15.23 -1.09
N PHE A 471 -0.73 15.64 -1.03
CA PHE A 471 0.05 15.67 0.21
C PHE A 471 -0.29 16.92 1.02
N GLU A 472 -0.57 16.77 2.32
CA GLU A 472 -0.93 17.87 3.22
C GLU A 472 -0.03 17.84 4.47
N PRO A 473 1.05 18.63 4.51
CA PRO A 473 2.08 18.56 5.55
C PRO A 473 1.55 18.75 6.98
N GLU A 474 0.48 19.51 7.15
CA GLU A 474 -0.09 19.82 8.46
C GLU A 474 -0.83 18.64 9.09
N LEU A 475 -1.40 17.76 8.27
CA LEU A 475 -2.31 16.69 8.72
C LEU A 475 -1.74 15.29 8.52
N GLN A 476 -0.88 15.10 7.52
CA GLN A 476 -0.39 13.78 7.15
C GLN A 476 0.79 13.38 8.01
N ARG A 477 0.72 12.15 8.52
CA ARG A 477 1.69 11.58 9.44
C ARG A 477 1.96 10.14 9.07
N THR A 478 3.24 9.82 8.94
CA THR A 478 3.78 8.46 8.94
C THR A 478 3.72 7.93 10.36
N ILE A 479 3.12 6.75 10.56
CA ILE A 479 3.11 6.00 11.81
C ILE A 479 4.24 4.98 11.77
N SER A 480 5.08 5.02 12.80
CA SER A 480 6.24 4.14 12.94
C SER A 480 6.22 3.44 14.29
N VAL A 481 6.61 2.16 14.31
CA VAL A 481 6.88 1.47 15.58
C VAL A 481 8.20 1.98 16.13
N ASP A 482 8.24 2.31 17.42
CA ASP A 482 9.45 2.75 18.09
C ASP A 482 10.43 1.58 18.19
N ILE A 483 11.68 1.78 17.77
CA ILE A 483 12.66 0.69 17.74
C ILE A 483 12.92 0.10 19.13
N ARG A 484 12.71 0.88 20.21
CA ARG A 484 12.83 0.38 21.59
C ARG A 484 11.71 -0.60 21.92
N PHE A 485 10.50 -0.43 21.39
CA PHE A 485 9.41 -1.39 21.54
C PHE A 485 9.72 -2.71 20.85
N VAL A 486 10.30 -2.65 19.65
CA VAL A 486 10.75 -3.83 18.89
C VAL A 486 11.81 -4.59 19.68
N LEU A 487 12.85 -3.89 20.15
CA LEU A 487 13.93 -4.51 20.94
C LEU A 487 13.43 -5.07 22.27
N TRP A 488 12.53 -4.38 22.96
CA TRP A 488 11.88 -4.89 24.18
C TRP A 488 11.07 -6.15 23.90
N THR A 489 10.33 -6.17 22.78
CA THR A 489 9.54 -7.35 22.38
C THR A 489 10.44 -8.55 22.12
N ILE A 490 11.56 -8.37 21.43
CA ILE A 490 12.54 -9.44 21.17
C ILE A 490 13.19 -9.91 22.47
N ASP A 491 13.66 -8.97 23.30
CA ASP A 491 14.46 -9.27 24.48
C ASP A 491 13.62 -9.79 25.67
N LYS A 492 12.61 -9.01 26.09
CA LYS A 492 11.82 -9.26 27.31
C LYS A 492 10.63 -10.17 27.04
N PHE A 493 9.85 -9.89 25.99
CA PHE A 493 8.66 -10.68 25.69
C PHE A 493 9.03 -12.04 25.08
N ALA A 494 9.81 -12.07 24.00
CA ALA A 494 10.16 -13.30 23.28
C ALA A 494 11.37 -14.05 23.87
N ASN A 495 12.09 -13.47 24.84
CA ASN A 495 13.27 -14.07 25.47
C ASN A 495 14.38 -14.38 24.44
N ALA A 496 14.45 -13.62 23.35
CA ALA A 496 15.33 -13.82 22.20
C ALA A 496 16.48 -12.82 22.15
N GLY A 497 17.04 -12.43 23.31
CA GLY A 497 18.11 -11.43 23.42
C GLY A 497 19.39 -11.74 22.64
N HIS A 498 19.58 -12.97 22.14
CA HIS A 498 20.67 -13.30 21.20
C HIS A 498 20.55 -12.53 19.87
N LEU A 499 19.33 -12.24 19.40
CA LEU A 499 19.11 -11.41 18.21
C LEU A 499 19.50 -9.95 18.47
N VAL A 500 19.18 -9.43 19.66
CA VAL A 500 19.60 -8.09 20.07
C VAL A 500 21.13 -7.98 20.17
N LYS A 501 21.81 -9.04 20.63
CA LYS A 501 23.29 -9.10 20.67
C LYS A 501 23.96 -9.08 19.29
N GLU A 502 23.24 -9.47 18.24
CA GLU A 502 23.73 -9.40 16.86
C GLU A 502 23.68 -7.97 16.29
N MET A 503 22.87 -7.11 16.87
CA MET A 503 22.65 -5.73 16.41
C MET A 503 23.71 -4.78 16.98
N THR A 504 23.95 -3.66 16.28
CA THR A 504 24.78 -2.56 16.76
C THR A 504 23.89 -1.50 17.39
N LEU A 505 24.01 -1.29 18.70
CA LEU A 505 23.18 -0.34 19.47
C LEU A 505 23.98 0.92 19.84
N VAL A 506 23.30 2.08 19.85
CA VAL A 506 23.87 3.39 20.22
C VAL A 506 23.07 3.98 21.39
N GLU A 507 23.77 4.37 22.48
CA GLU A 507 23.15 4.68 23.78
C GLU A 507 23.34 6.15 24.28
N GLY A 508 23.84 7.12 23.49
CA GLY A 508 23.96 8.53 23.95
C GLY A 508 24.30 9.62 22.92
N ASP A 509 24.18 10.90 23.31
CA ASP A 509 24.43 12.10 22.49
C ASP A 509 25.78 11.97 21.77
N GLY A 510 25.76 11.94 20.43
CA GLY A 510 26.92 11.77 19.56
C GLY A 510 27.95 12.91 19.65
N LYS A 511 28.63 13.06 20.79
CA LYS A 511 30.00 13.57 20.83
C LYS A 511 30.92 12.38 20.77
N ASP A 512 31.33 12.12 19.53
CA ASP A 512 32.44 11.29 19.09
C ASP A 512 32.06 9.95 18.44
N THR A 513 31.76 9.99 17.13
CA THR A 513 32.38 9.13 16.09
C THR A 513 32.22 9.69 14.66
N GLY A 514 32.23 11.02 14.50
CA GLY A 514 32.38 11.65 13.16
C GLY A 514 33.71 11.28 12.46
N ALA A 515 34.61 10.57 13.15
CA ALA A 515 35.87 10.07 12.63
C ALA A 515 35.79 8.66 12.00
N SER A 516 34.77 7.82 12.27
CA SER A 516 34.71 6.45 11.71
C SER A 516 33.80 6.29 10.48
N ILE A 517 32.88 7.24 10.25
CA ILE A 517 31.99 7.19 9.07
C ILE A 517 32.74 7.53 7.77
N ARG A 518 33.88 8.24 7.85
CA ARG A 518 34.71 8.53 6.67
C ARG A 518 35.68 7.41 6.29
N SER A 519 35.91 6.41 7.14
CA SER A 519 36.98 5.42 6.91
C SER A 519 36.53 4.14 6.21
N ASN A 520 35.23 3.93 5.98
CA ASN A 520 34.72 2.70 5.34
C ASN A 520 34.17 2.89 3.92
N LEU A 521 34.29 4.09 3.34
CA LEU A 521 34.14 4.29 1.90
C LEU A 521 35.54 4.26 1.29
N GLY A 522 35.96 3.07 0.85
CA GLY A 522 37.22 2.85 0.15
C GLY A 522 37.34 3.78 -1.07
N THR A 523 38.25 4.74 -0.93
CA THR A 523 39.14 5.36 -1.92
C THR A 523 38.99 4.91 -3.38
N GLU A 524 38.53 5.83 -4.22
CA GLU A 524 39.18 6.21 -5.48
C GLU A 524 38.78 7.67 -5.83
N LEU A 525 39.49 8.65 -5.25
CA LEU A 525 39.50 10.03 -5.75
C LEU A 525 40.93 10.59 -5.64
N ASN A 526 41.49 10.99 -6.77
CA ASN A 526 42.89 11.41 -6.91
C ASN A 526 43.17 12.80 -6.30
N GLU A 527 44.38 12.97 -5.76
CA GLU A 527 44.91 14.12 -5.02
C GLU A 527 44.73 15.54 -5.64
N PRO A 528 44.53 15.76 -6.95
CA PRO A 528 44.31 17.13 -7.45
C PRO A 528 42.97 17.76 -7.06
N GLN A 529 41.95 16.97 -6.68
CA GLN A 529 40.61 17.50 -6.39
C GLN A 529 40.41 17.95 -4.94
N LEU A 530 41.14 17.35 -3.98
CA LEU A 530 41.10 17.72 -2.55
C LEU A 530 41.61 19.14 -2.29
N LYS A 531 42.57 19.64 -3.08
CA LYS A 531 43.10 21.02 -2.96
C LYS A 531 42.10 22.11 -3.38
N SER A 532 40.97 21.76 -4.01
CA SER A 532 39.96 22.73 -4.45
C SER A 532 38.85 23.00 -3.42
N LEU A 533 38.70 22.13 -2.42
CA LEU A 533 37.65 22.22 -1.39
C LEU A 533 38.12 22.96 -0.13
N ASP A 534 39.40 22.87 0.23
CA ASP A 534 39.99 23.64 1.33
C ASP A 534 40.16 25.13 1.01
N LYS A 535 40.17 25.51 -0.27
CA LYS A 535 40.34 26.92 -0.67
C LYS A 535 39.05 27.76 -0.55
N ARG A 536 37.87 27.14 -0.45
CA ARG A 536 36.58 27.85 -0.29
C ARG A 536 36.11 27.98 1.16
N ALA A 537 36.71 27.25 2.10
CA ALA A 537 36.41 27.36 3.53
C ALA A 537 37.19 28.49 4.24
N ASN A 538 38.31 28.93 3.66
CA ASN A 538 39.16 29.99 4.24
C ASN A 538 38.87 31.41 3.74
N GLU A 539 37.91 31.62 2.84
CA GLU A 539 37.55 32.96 2.34
C GLU A 539 36.28 33.55 3.00
N ALA A 540 35.66 32.84 3.95
CA ALA A 540 34.52 33.35 4.75
C ALA A 540 34.92 33.79 6.17
N GLY A 541 36.22 33.83 6.48
CA GLY A 541 36.77 34.00 7.81
C GLY A 541 37.49 35.32 8.08
N GLU A 542 37.26 36.39 7.32
CA GLU A 542 37.82 37.71 7.64
C GLU A 542 36.83 38.82 7.29
N MET A 543 36.07 39.30 8.28
CA MET A 543 35.79 40.74 8.41
C MET A 543 35.16 41.09 9.77
N LYS A 544 35.87 41.97 10.48
CA LYS A 544 35.44 42.97 11.49
C LYS A 544 35.33 42.54 12.96
N LYS A 545 36.46 42.72 13.66
CA LYS A 545 36.48 43.36 14.98
C LYS A 545 36.71 44.86 14.79
N ASP A 546 35.83 45.69 15.34
CA ASP A 546 36.22 46.84 16.16
C ASP A 546 34.97 47.45 16.83
N GLN A 547 34.99 47.46 18.16
CA GLN A 547 34.15 48.31 19.02
C GLN A 547 34.94 49.60 19.35
N PRO A 548 34.28 50.72 19.69
CA PRO A 548 34.07 50.98 21.13
C PRO A 548 32.77 51.71 21.53
N LYS A 549 32.26 51.27 22.70
CA LYS A 549 31.77 52.02 23.87
C LYS A 549 30.51 52.94 23.82
N THR A 550 29.66 52.64 24.82
CA THR A 550 28.86 53.51 25.73
C THR A 550 27.61 54.21 25.22
N LEU A 551 26.42 53.86 25.76
CA LEU A 551 25.72 54.58 26.84
C LEU A 551 24.36 53.93 27.20
N ARG A 552 23.97 54.12 28.47
CA ARG A 552 22.71 53.74 29.13
C ARG A 552 21.48 54.34 28.45
N ALA A 553 20.34 53.65 28.49
CA ALA A 553 19.15 54.06 29.27
C ALA A 553 17.93 53.15 29.02
N THR A 554 17.18 52.98 30.11
CA THR A 554 15.87 52.36 30.32
C THR A 554 14.73 52.88 29.44
N SER A 555 13.74 52.03 29.11
CA SER A 555 12.30 52.30 29.40
C SER A 555 11.36 51.36 28.62
N THR A 556 10.60 50.58 29.38
CA THR A 556 9.20 50.13 29.20
C THR A 556 8.41 50.66 27.99
N ARG A 557 7.68 49.80 27.27
CA ARG A 557 6.23 49.45 27.45
C ARG A 557 5.66 48.79 26.18
N LYS A 558 4.86 47.75 26.41
CA LYS A 558 3.83 47.14 25.54
C LYS A 558 2.66 48.12 25.29
N PRO A 559 1.64 47.82 24.45
CA PRO A 559 1.17 46.51 23.96
C PRO A 559 1.75 46.05 22.62
#